data_AF-W2JWK8-F1
#
_entry.id   AF-W2JWK8-F1
#
_cell.length_a   1.000
_cell.length_b   1.000
_cell.length_c   1.000
_cell.angle_alpha   90.00
_cell.angle_beta   90.00
_cell.angle_gamma   90.00
#
_symmetry.space_group_name_H-M   'P 1'
#
loop_
_entity.id
_entity.type
_entity.pdbx_description
1 polymer ?
#
loop_
_entity_poly.entity_id
_entity_poly.type
_entity_poly.pdbx_seq_one_letter_code
_entity_poly.pdbx_strand_id
1 'polypeptide(L)'
;KLATESTTAPDYSYVSTIDSLTALLIVLITQARGHGKDVRVATCVNARAHLHPPLPTNYVGNATFFALPTYKAAELASDNLVDTLRLVARRVRESIVRTRDDQFLRDSMAFVSSQPDMSAVGVSTDFFFGPDLFFTSWVRMGAYDADFGGGKASYAGLPRLPVTDGLVVITDPMYPEQDGLDVTVSLESKAMEAFRDHWQSLAL
;
A
#
# COMPACT_ATOMS: atom_id res chain seq x y z
N LYS A 1 11.81 -32.77 -23.17
CA LYS A 1 10.37 -32.52 -22.92
C LYS A 1 10.31 -31.26 -22.07
N LEU A 2 10.01 -30.12 -22.69
CA LEU A 2 9.81 -28.86 -21.96
C LEU A 2 8.53 -28.99 -21.14
N ALA A 3 8.65 -28.84 -19.82
CA ALA A 3 7.49 -28.68 -18.96
C ALA A 3 6.91 -27.30 -19.27
N THR A 4 5.71 -27.28 -19.86
CA THR A 4 4.85 -26.11 -19.91
C THR A 4 4.58 -25.66 -18.48
N GLU A 5 5.24 -24.58 -18.05
CA GLU A 5 4.88 -23.85 -16.85
C GLU A 5 3.44 -23.36 -17.01
N SER A 6 2.55 -23.84 -16.14
CA SER A 6 1.20 -23.32 -16.04
C SER A 6 1.27 -21.95 -15.38
N THR A 7 1.41 -20.89 -16.17
CA THR A 7 1.15 -19.52 -15.73
C THR A 7 -0.33 -19.44 -15.40
N THR A 8 -0.70 -19.67 -14.14
CA THR A 8 -2.06 -19.40 -13.67
C THR A 8 -2.33 -17.92 -13.90
N ALA A 9 -3.32 -17.60 -14.72
CA ALA A 9 -3.72 -16.23 -14.97
C ALA A 9 -3.97 -15.51 -13.64
N PRO A 10 -3.54 -14.24 -13.50
CA PRO A 10 -3.76 -13.49 -12.28
C PRO A 10 -5.25 -13.46 -11.90
N ASP A 11 -5.55 -13.89 -10.68
CA ASP A 11 -6.91 -13.89 -10.16
C ASP A 11 -7.32 -12.48 -9.70
N TYR A 12 -8.14 -11.84 -10.51
CA TYR A 12 -8.75 -10.54 -10.23
C TYR A 12 -10.14 -10.65 -9.61
N SER A 13 -10.60 -11.85 -9.23
CA SER A 13 -11.99 -12.11 -8.83
C SER A 13 -12.33 -11.66 -7.40
N TYR A 14 -11.34 -11.33 -6.57
CA TYR A 14 -11.55 -10.96 -5.18
C TYR A 14 -10.81 -9.67 -4.80
N VAL A 15 -11.32 -8.98 -3.77
CA VAL A 15 -10.61 -7.94 -3.02
C VAL A 15 -10.38 -8.43 -1.60
N SER A 16 -9.22 -8.13 -1.02
CA SER A 16 -8.88 -8.45 0.36
C SER A 16 -9.30 -7.33 1.32
N THR A 17 -9.30 -7.63 2.62
CA THR A 17 -9.47 -6.62 3.69
C THR A 17 -8.52 -5.43 3.53
N ILE A 18 -7.24 -5.68 3.20
CA ILE A 18 -6.26 -4.61 3.00
C ILE A 18 -6.60 -3.78 1.76
N ASP A 19 -7.11 -4.36 0.67
CA ASP A 19 -7.51 -3.60 -0.52
C ASP A 19 -8.72 -2.70 -0.21
N SER A 20 -9.72 -3.24 0.50
CA SER A 20 -10.91 -2.50 0.90
C SER A 20 -10.58 -1.36 1.87
N LEU A 21 -9.73 -1.62 2.87
CA LEU A 21 -9.25 -0.60 3.80
C LEU A 21 -8.43 0.47 3.08
N THR A 22 -7.51 0.06 2.20
CA THR A 22 -6.72 1.00 1.38
C THR A 22 -7.64 1.86 0.52
N ALA A 23 -8.66 1.28 -0.10
CA ALA A 23 -9.63 2.01 -0.90
C ALA A 23 -10.41 3.05 -0.09
N LEU A 24 -10.88 2.68 1.11
CA LEU A 24 -11.54 3.61 2.02
C LEU A 24 -10.62 4.78 2.37
N LEU A 25 -9.38 4.50 2.75
CA LEU A 25 -8.41 5.52 3.11
C LEU A 25 -8.06 6.43 1.93
N ILE A 26 -7.92 5.90 0.71
CA ILE A 26 -7.71 6.72 -0.50
C ILE A 26 -8.84 7.74 -0.67
N VAL A 27 -10.10 7.29 -0.56
CA VAL A 27 -11.27 8.16 -0.74
C VAL A 27 -11.31 9.23 0.34
N LEU A 28 -11.27 8.84 1.62
CA LEU A 28 -11.42 9.78 2.74
C LEU A 28 -10.27 10.77 2.82
N ILE A 29 -9.01 10.32 2.62
CA ILE A 29 -7.85 11.20 2.67
C ILE A 29 -7.87 12.19 1.51
N THR A 30 -8.24 11.74 0.30
CA THR A 30 -8.32 12.62 -0.87
C THR A 30 -9.38 13.71 -0.67
N GLN A 31 -10.56 13.32 -0.17
CA GLN A 31 -11.65 14.26 0.13
C GLN A 31 -11.24 15.25 1.23
N ALA A 32 -10.61 14.77 2.30
CA ALA A 32 -10.14 15.60 3.41
C ALA A 32 -9.06 16.62 2.98
N ARG A 33 -8.17 16.23 2.08
CA ARG A 33 -7.14 17.12 1.52
C ARG A 33 -7.69 18.15 0.54
N GLY A 34 -8.77 17.83 -0.17
CA GLY A 34 -9.49 18.79 -1.02
C GLY A 34 -8.68 19.37 -2.18
N HIS A 35 -7.62 18.70 -2.65
CA HIS A 35 -6.77 19.23 -3.72
C HIS A 35 -7.49 19.34 -5.08
N GLY A 36 -8.56 18.56 -5.30
CA GLY A 36 -9.31 18.55 -6.57
C GLY A 36 -8.49 18.07 -7.78
N LYS A 37 -7.41 17.31 -7.54
CA LYS A 37 -6.51 16.78 -8.56
C LYS A 37 -6.65 15.27 -8.69
N ASP A 38 -6.17 14.74 -9.81
CA ASP A 38 -5.95 13.31 -9.94
C ASP A 38 -4.95 12.84 -8.88
N VAL A 39 -5.16 11.62 -8.38
CA VAL A 39 -4.39 11.03 -7.28
C VAL A 39 -3.68 9.79 -7.77
N ARG A 40 -2.37 9.71 -7.55
CA ARG A 40 -1.61 8.47 -7.67
C ARG A 40 -1.35 7.90 -6.28
N VAL A 41 -1.42 6.57 -6.20
CA VAL A 41 -1.15 5.85 -4.96
C VAL A 41 0.06 4.98 -5.18
N ALA A 42 1.05 5.02 -4.29
CA ALA A 42 2.14 4.07 -4.26
C ALA A 42 1.91 3.07 -3.14
N THR A 43 1.75 1.79 -3.47
CA THR A 43 1.64 0.70 -2.49
C THR A 43 2.86 -0.20 -2.57
N CYS A 44 3.55 -0.40 -1.44
CA CYS A 44 4.66 -1.35 -1.33
C CYS A 44 4.20 -2.80 -1.58
N VAL A 45 4.89 -3.51 -2.48
CA VAL A 45 4.65 -4.91 -2.83
C VAL A 45 5.92 -5.73 -2.58
N ASN A 46 5.83 -6.76 -1.74
CA ASN A 46 6.92 -7.70 -1.50
C ASN A 46 7.06 -8.66 -2.69
N ALA A 47 8.16 -8.59 -3.42
CA ALA A 47 8.40 -9.37 -4.63
C ALA A 47 9.11 -10.72 -4.39
N ARG A 48 9.54 -11.02 -3.14
CA ARG A 48 10.42 -12.18 -2.86
C ARG A 48 9.86 -13.50 -3.37
N ALA A 49 8.58 -13.77 -3.14
CA ALA A 49 7.92 -15.01 -3.54
C ALA A 49 7.41 -15.00 -5.00
N HIS A 50 7.55 -13.87 -5.70
CA HIS A 50 6.95 -13.62 -7.00
C HIS A 50 7.97 -13.60 -8.15
N LEU A 51 9.26 -13.61 -7.83
CA LEU A 51 10.32 -13.87 -8.81
C LEU A 51 10.40 -15.37 -9.12
N HIS A 52 10.84 -15.72 -10.32
CA HIS A 52 11.05 -17.11 -10.75
C HIS A 52 12.50 -17.38 -11.18
N PRO A 53 13.33 -18.06 -10.35
CA PRO A 53 12.98 -18.70 -9.08
C PRO A 53 12.74 -17.67 -7.94
N PRO A 54 11.96 -18.03 -6.90
CA PRO A 54 11.70 -17.14 -5.77
C PRO A 54 12.99 -16.88 -4.99
N LEU A 55 13.07 -15.70 -4.38
CA LEU A 55 14.18 -15.38 -3.49
C LEU A 55 14.14 -16.27 -2.24
N PRO A 56 15.30 -16.56 -1.63
CA PRO A 56 15.36 -17.29 -0.36
C PRO A 56 14.47 -16.64 0.70
N THR A 57 13.82 -17.46 1.53
CA THR A 57 12.94 -16.99 2.62
C THR A 57 13.67 -16.10 3.62
N ASN A 58 14.99 -16.27 3.75
CA ASN A 58 15.88 -15.49 4.60
C ASN A 58 16.63 -14.36 3.84
N TYR A 59 16.19 -13.96 2.65
CA TYR A 59 16.79 -12.85 1.91
C TYR A 59 16.60 -11.51 2.65
N VAL A 60 17.71 -10.96 3.14
CA VAL A 60 17.76 -9.73 3.97
C VAL A 60 17.83 -8.43 3.17
N GLY A 61 17.98 -8.50 1.84
CA GLY A 61 18.03 -7.30 0.99
C GLY A 61 16.65 -6.71 0.70
N ASN A 62 16.62 -5.56 0.01
CA ASN A 62 15.38 -4.99 -0.48
C ASN A 62 14.86 -5.78 -1.70
N ALA A 63 13.56 -6.07 -1.70
CA ALA A 63 12.83 -6.67 -2.82
C ALA A 63 11.40 -6.11 -2.81
N THR A 64 11.29 -4.79 -2.65
CA THR A 64 10.03 -4.07 -2.57
C THR A 64 9.82 -3.27 -3.85
N PHE A 65 8.67 -3.47 -4.48
CA PHE A 65 8.25 -2.75 -5.69
C PHE A 65 7.01 -1.93 -5.38
N PHE A 66 6.61 -1.05 -6.30
CA PHE A 66 5.46 -0.17 -6.11
C PHE A 66 4.35 -0.51 -7.11
N ALA A 67 3.17 -0.84 -6.56
CA ALA A 67 1.93 -0.77 -7.31
C ALA A 67 1.49 0.70 -7.39
N LEU A 68 1.28 1.21 -8.61
CA LEU A 68 1.07 2.64 -8.88
C LEU A 68 -0.26 2.93 -9.61
N PRO A 69 -1.44 2.61 -9.04
CA PRO A 69 -2.71 3.00 -9.66
C PRO A 69 -2.90 4.53 -9.62
N THR A 70 -3.62 5.05 -10.61
CA THR A 70 -4.04 6.47 -10.68
C THR A 70 -5.56 6.54 -10.69
N TYR A 71 -6.09 7.60 -10.06
CA TYR A 71 -7.51 7.87 -9.90
C TYR A 71 -7.80 9.28 -10.36
N LYS A 72 -8.88 9.46 -11.12
CA LYS A 72 -9.35 10.79 -11.49
C LYS A 72 -10.04 11.44 -10.30
N ALA A 73 -9.88 12.76 -10.15
CA ALA A 73 -10.56 13.50 -9.09
C ALA A 73 -12.08 13.23 -9.06
N ALA A 74 -12.70 13.17 -10.24
CA ALA A 74 -14.13 12.88 -10.40
C ALA A 74 -14.54 11.46 -9.97
N GLU A 75 -13.64 10.47 -10.06
CA GLU A 75 -13.93 9.10 -9.58
C GLU A 75 -14.01 9.07 -8.05
N LEU A 76 -13.21 9.89 -7.35
CA LEU A 76 -13.11 9.92 -5.89
C LEU A 76 -14.13 10.89 -5.23
N ALA A 77 -14.75 11.76 -6.03
CA ALA A 77 -15.72 12.75 -5.58
C ALA A 77 -17.19 12.33 -5.78
N SER A 78 -17.44 11.06 -6.15
CA SER A 78 -18.79 10.54 -6.38
C SER A 78 -19.60 10.44 -5.08
N ASP A 79 -20.88 10.84 -5.13
CA ASP A 79 -21.83 10.77 -4.01
C ASP A 79 -22.18 9.32 -3.60
N ASN A 80 -21.91 8.34 -4.48
CA ASN A 80 -22.10 6.93 -4.16
C ASN A 80 -20.80 6.33 -3.66
N LEU A 81 -20.63 6.33 -2.33
CA LEU A 81 -19.44 5.81 -1.67
C LEU A 81 -19.22 4.31 -1.96
N VAL A 82 -20.27 3.49 -1.97
CA VAL A 82 -20.14 2.04 -2.15
C VAL A 82 -19.56 1.70 -3.51
N ASP A 83 -20.06 2.30 -4.58
CA ASP A 83 -19.56 2.03 -5.93
C ASP A 83 -18.16 2.62 -6.15
N THR A 84 -17.88 3.77 -5.53
CA THR A 84 -16.53 4.35 -5.48
C THR A 84 -15.55 3.39 -4.81
N LEU A 85 -15.89 2.86 -3.64
CA LEU A 85 -15.04 1.90 -2.91
C LEU A 85 -14.81 0.62 -3.71
N ARG A 86 -15.84 0.08 -4.38
CA ARG A 86 -15.69 -1.10 -5.25
C ARG A 86 -14.71 -0.85 -6.39
N LEU A 87 -14.83 0.29 -7.07
CA LEU A 87 -13.93 0.69 -8.15
C LEU A 87 -12.50 0.84 -7.64
N VAL A 88 -12.32 1.55 -6.51
CA VAL A 88 -11.00 1.83 -5.95
C VAL A 88 -10.32 0.55 -5.46
N ALA A 89 -11.02 -0.29 -4.69
CA ALA A 89 -10.51 -1.55 -4.16
C ALA A 89 -10.10 -2.52 -5.27
N ARG A 90 -10.92 -2.62 -6.34
CA ARG A 90 -10.58 -3.44 -7.50
C ARG A 90 -9.31 -2.94 -8.18
N ARG A 91 -9.17 -1.61 -8.38
CA ARG A 91 -7.97 -1.03 -9.01
C ARG A 91 -6.71 -1.18 -8.15
N VAL A 92 -6.83 -1.09 -6.82
CA VAL A 92 -5.74 -1.40 -5.88
C VAL A 92 -5.28 -2.84 -6.11
N ARG A 93 -6.22 -3.79 -6.06
CA ARG A 93 -5.94 -5.22 -6.25
C ARG A 93 -5.30 -5.50 -7.61
N GLU A 94 -5.87 -4.98 -8.70
CA GLU A 94 -5.34 -5.14 -10.05
C GLU A 94 -3.91 -4.65 -10.17
N SER A 95 -3.61 -3.46 -9.60
CA SER A 95 -2.26 -2.90 -9.61
C SER A 95 -1.26 -3.75 -8.82
N ILE A 96 -1.65 -4.26 -7.65
CA ILE A 96 -0.81 -5.16 -6.84
C ILE A 96 -0.55 -6.47 -7.57
N VAL A 97 -1.59 -7.10 -8.13
CA VAL A 97 -1.48 -8.37 -8.85
C VAL A 97 -0.60 -8.23 -10.09
N ARG A 98 -0.76 -7.16 -10.86
CA ARG A 98 0.14 -6.84 -11.99
C ARG A 98 1.58 -6.66 -11.54
N THR A 99 1.80 -6.00 -10.40
CA THR A 99 3.16 -5.76 -9.86
C THR A 99 3.83 -7.04 -9.36
N ARG A 100 3.05 -8.09 -9.06
CA ARG A 100 3.54 -9.41 -8.63
C ARG A 100 3.87 -10.35 -9.78
N ASP A 101 3.71 -9.91 -11.02
CA ASP A 101 4.11 -10.69 -12.19
C ASP A 101 5.64 -10.68 -12.35
N ASP A 102 6.26 -11.84 -12.55
CA ASP A 102 7.73 -11.97 -12.66
C ASP A 102 8.30 -11.15 -13.82
N GLN A 103 7.61 -11.13 -14.96
CA GLN A 103 8.06 -10.34 -16.11
C GLN A 103 8.01 -8.84 -15.79
N PHE A 104 6.92 -8.37 -15.18
CA PHE A 104 6.83 -6.97 -14.72
C PHE A 104 7.96 -6.59 -13.76
N LEU A 105 8.28 -7.47 -12.80
CA LEU A 105 9.36 -7.25 -11.83
C LEU A 105 10.73 -7.17 -12.53
N ARG A 106 11.00 -8.07 -13.48
CA ARG A 106 12.24 -8.10 -14.26
C ARG A 106 12.38 -6.89 -15.16
N ASP A 107 11.32 -6.52 -15.85
CA ASP A 107 11.29 -5.34 -16.72
C ASP A 107 11.52 -4.06 -15.91
N SER A 108 10.94 -3.97 -14.71
CA SER A 108 11.18 -2.86 -13.79
C SER A 108 12.65 -2.77 -13.37
N MET A 109 13.28 -3.90 -13.01
CA MET A 109 14.72 -3.92 -12.69
C MET A 109 15.59 -3.55 -13.90
N ALA A 110 15.26 -4.05 -15.09
CA ALA A 110 15.96 -3.74 -16.33
C ALA A 110 15.82 -2.26 -16.72
N PHE A 111 14.63 -1.68 -16.53
CA PHE A 111 14.39 -0.25 -16.71
C PHE A 111 15.27 0.56 -15.78
N VAL A 112 15.26 0.30 -14.48
CA VAL A 112 16.09 1.04 -13.50
C VAL A 112 17.58 0.91 -13.84
N SER A 113 18.04 -0.30 -14.18
CA SER A 113 19.45 -0.57 -14.51
C SER A 113 19.91 0.06 -15.83
N SER A 114 18.99 0.42 -16.71
CA SER A 114 19.31 1.07 -17.99
C SER A 114 19.32 2.61 -17.91
N GLN A 115 18.96 3.20 -16.77
CA GLN A 115 18.98 4.65 -16.62
C GLN A 115 20.41 5.19 -16.52
N PRO A 116 20.76 6.26 -17.25
CA PRO A 116 22.10 6.84 -17.22
C PRO A 116 22.44 7.50 -15.88
N ASP A 117 21.41 7.94 -15.15
CA ASP A 117 21.51 8.51 -13.81
C ASP A 117 20.48 7.85 -12.89
N MET A 118 20.93 6.91 -12.07
CA MET A 118 20.07 6.23 -11.10
C MET A 118 19.55 7.17 -10.01
N SER A 119 20.21 8.31 -9.76
CA SER A 119 19.75 9.27 -8.75
C SER A 119 18.49 10.02 -9.17
N ALA A 120 18.20 10.06 -10.48
CA ALA A 120 16.97 10.61 -11.03
C ALA A 120 15.79 9.64 -10.98
N VAL A 121 16.01 8.37 -10.61
CA VAL A 121 14.96 7.35 -10.54
C VAL A 121 14.29 7.39 -9.17
N GLY A 122 13.08 7.93 -9.14
CA GLY A 122 12.24 7.97 -7.95
C GLY A 122 10.89 7.30 -8.17
N VAL A 123 10.21 6.99 -7.07
CA VAL A 123 8.77 6.68 -7.14
C VAL A 123 8.08 7.95 -7.61
N SER A 124 7.34 7.86 -8.71
CA SER A 124 6.65 9.01 -9.31
C SER A 124 5.39 9.35 -8.51
N THR A 125 5.55 9.82 -7.27
CA THR A 125 4.47 10.29 -6.40
C THR A 125 4.82 11.61 -5.73
N ASP A 126 3.85 12.51 -5.65
CA ASP A 126 3.88 13.79 -4.96
C ASP A 126 2.98 13.73 -3.71
N PHE A 127 3.36 12.90 -2.73
CA PHE A 127 2.48 12.59 -1.59
C PHE A 127 2.63 13.55 -0.41
N PHE A 128 3.75 14.27 -0.34
CA PHE A 128 4.09 15.16 0.76
C PHE A 128 3.60 16.58 0.47
N PHE A 129 2.55 17.01 1.17
CA PHE A 129 1.73 18.21 0.90
C PHE A 129 1.13 18.26 -0.52
N GLY A 130 1.16 17.14 -1.23
CA GLY A 130 0.64 16.97 -2.57
C GLY A 130 -0.56 16.02 -2.62
N PRO A 131 -1.12 15.78 -3.82
CA PRO A 131 -2.34 15.00 -3.99
C PRO A 131 -2.15 13.49 -3.80
N ASP A 132 -0.93 12.98 -3.95
CA ASP A 132 -0.67 11.54 -4.00
C ASP A 132 -0.61 10.91 -2.59
N LEU A 133 -0.61 9.58 -2.54
CA LEU A 133 -0.56 8.83 -1.29
C LEU A 133 0.49 7.73 -1.34
N PHE A 134 1.06 7.42 -0.18
CA PHE A 134 2.04 6.34 -0.01
C PHE A 134 1.56 5.36 1.06
N PHE A 135 1.35 4.11 0.66
CA PHE A 135 0.87 3.02 1.49
C PHE A 135 1.94 1.94 1.68
N THR A 136 2.10 1.49 2.92
CA THR A 136 2.85 0.27 3.23
C THR A 136 2.10 -0.56 4.25
N SER A 137 2.15 -1.89 4.09
CA SER A 137 1.59 -2.83 5.04
C SER A 137 2.70 -3.68 5.64
N TRP A 138 2.75 -3.72 6.97
CA TRP A 138 3.66 -4.53 7.78
C TRP A 138 2.94 -5.70 8.46
N VAL A 139 1.67 -5.92 8.09
CA VAL A 139 0.84 -7.03 8.55
C VAL A 139 1.54 -8.35 8.23
N ARG A 140 1.64 -9.24 9.23
CA ARG A 140 2.32 -10.54 9.13
C ARG A 140 3.82 -10.48 8.81
N MET A 141 4.49 -9.37 9.15
CA MET A 141 5.97 -9.32 9.11
C MET A 141 6.63 -10.02 10.32
N GLY A 142 5.85 -10.47 11.31
CA GLY A 142 6.35 -11.22 12.47
C GLY A 142 7.00 -10.36 13.55
N ALA A 143 6.74 -9.06 13.57
CA ALA A 143 7.36 -8.14 14.53
C ALA A 143 7.01 -8.50 15.99
N TYR A 144 5.78 -8.96 16.23
CA TYR A 144 5.32 -9.43 17.55
C TYR A 144 5.83 -10.82 17.94
N ASP A 145 6.42 -11.58 17.01
CA ASP A 145 7.01 -12.90 17.29
C ASP A 145 8.47 -12.82 17.78
N ALA A 146 9.06 -11.62 17.79
CA ALA A 146 10.40 -11.41 18.30
C ALA A 146 10.45 -11.66 19.82
N ASP A 147 11.25 -12.65 20.23
CA ASP A 147 11.57 -12.97 21.62
C ASP A 147 13.08 -13.18 21.75
N PHE A 148 13.73 -12.31 22.55
CA PHE A 148 15.16 -12.34 22.81
C PHE A 148 15.50 -12.98 24.17
N GLY A 149 14.58 -13.76 24.74
CA GLY A 149 14.67 -14.38 26.06
C GLY A 149 13.92 -13.63 27.17
N GLY A 150 13.18 -12.57 26.82
CA GLY A 150 12.40 -11.73 27.73
C GLY A 150 10.89 -11.82 27.53
N GLY A 151 10.43 -12.66 26.61
CA GLY A 151 9.06 -12.71 26.12
C GLY A 151 8.88 -11.95 24.82
N LYS A 152 7.70 -12.11 24.22
CA LYS A 152 7.30 -11.47 22.96
C LYS A 152 7.19 -9.95 23.10
N ALA A 153 7.35 -9.23 21.98
CA ALA A 153 7.18 -7.79 21.94
C ALA A 153 5.77 -7.38 22.41
N SER A 154 5.69 -6.38 23.30
CA SER A 154 4.42 -5.78 23.74
C SER A 154 3.94 -4.66 22.82
N TYR A 155 4.83 -4.12 21.99
CA TYR A 155 4.53 -3.12 20.98
C TYR A 155 5.51 -3.22 19.81
N ALA A 156 4.99 -3.20 18.59
CA ALA A 156 5.77 -3.08 17.37
C ALA A 156 5.06 -2.11 16.42
N GLY A 157 5.68 -0.96 16.17
CA GLY A 157 5.08 0.08 15.35
C GLY A 157 6.08 1.09 14.86
N LEU A 158 5.57 2.13 14.21
CA LEU A 158 6.40 3.22 13.73
C LEU A 158 6.96 4.05 14.89
N PRO A 159 8.23 4.46 14.84
CA PRO A 159 8.70 5.54 15.70
C PRO A 159 7.97 6.84 15.34
N ARG A 160 7.99 7.83 16.23
CA ARG A 160 7.48 9.17 15.89
C ARG A 160 8.28 9.74 14.72
N LEU A 161 7.62 9.92 13.58
CA LEU A 161 8.19 10.56 12.41
C LEU A 161 7.95 12.07 12.49
N PRO A 162 8.97 12.91 12.27
CA PRO A 162 8.83 14.36 12.47
C PRO A 162 7.88 15.02 11.47
N VAL A 163 7.85 14.58 10.21
CA VAL A 163 6.91 15.08 9.18
C VAL A 163 6.72 14.03 8.08
N THR A 164 5.51 13.49 7.91
CA THR A 164 5.19 12.51 6.86
C THR A 164 3.75 12.64 6.35
N ASP A 165 3.38 13.81 5.84
CA ASP A 165 2.08 13.97 5.18
C ASP A 165 1.93 12.98 4.01
N GLY A 166 0.79 12.30 3.93
CA GLY A 166 0.45 11.35 2.85
C GLY A 166 0.92 9.92 3.05
N LEU A 167 1.56 9.63 4.18
CA LEU A 167 1.99 8.29 4.55
C LEU A 167 0.88 7.56 5.32
N VAL A 168 0.56 6.35 4.86
CA VAL A 168 -0.33 5.42 5.56
C VAL A 168 0.40 4.10 5.80
N VAL A 169 0.43 3.67 7.05
CA VAL A 169 1.06 2.40 7.45
C VAL A 169 0.04 1.52 8.16
N ILE A 170 -0.13 0.32 7.64
CA ILE A 170 -1.05 -0.69 8.18
C ILE A 170 -0.22 -1.76 8.89
N THR A 171 -0.50 -2.02 10.17
CA THR A 171 0.23 -2.98 11.00
C THR A 171 -0.72 -4.02 11.59
N ASP A 172 -0.13 -5.10 12.11
CA ASP A 172 -0.84 -6.00 13.03
C ASP A 172 -1.34 -5.20 14.26
N PRO A 173 -2.42 -5.64 14.92
CA PRO A 173 -2.99 -4.92 16.05
C PRO A 173 -2.01 -4.87 17.22
N MET A 174 -1.98 -3.72 17.92
CA MET A 174 -1.12 -3.49 19.07
C MET A 174 -1.31 -4.52 20.17
N TYR A 175 -2.56 -4.93 20.37
CA TYR A 175 -2.97 -5.93 21.35
C TYR A 175 -3.30 -7.23 20.60
N PRO A 176 -2.44 -8.27 20.67
CA PRO A 176 -2.61 -9.50 19.89
C PRO A 176 -3.92 -10.25 20.17
N GLU A 177 -4.50 -10.05 21.35
CA GLU A 177 -5.81 -10.57 21.75
C GLU A 177 -7.00 -9.84 21.08
N GLN A 178 -6.78 -8.73 20.39
CA GLN A 178 -7.81 -8.01 19.64
C GLN A 178 -7.76 -8.39 18.16
N ASP A 179 -8.92 -8.73 17.61
CA ASP A 179 -9.07 -8.86 16.16
C ASP A 179 -8.99 -7.47 15.50
N GLY A 180 -8.25 -7.35 14.41
CA GLY A 180 -8.25 -6.12 13.62
C GLY A 180 -6.91 -5.79 12.96
N LEU A 181 -6.77 -4.50 12.63
CA LEU A 181 -5.59 -3.90 12.05
C LEU A 181 -5.41 -2.52 12.68
N ASP A 182 -4.17 -2.15 12.96
CA ASP A 182 -3.84 -0.78 13.33
C ASP A 182 -3.40 -0.01 12.09
N VAL A 183 -3.85 1.24 11.99
CA VAL A 183 -3.54 2.12 10.86
C VAL A 183 -2.99 3.44 11.37
N THR A 184 -1.75 3.73 11.00
CA THR A 184 -1.17 5.05 11.18
C THR A 184 -1.41 5.87 9.92
N VAL A 185 -2.19 6.94 10.04
CA VAL A 185 -2.42 7.94 8.99
C VAL A 185 -1.66 9.20 9.37
N SER A 186 -0.84 9.74 8.48
CA SER A 186 -0.12 10.99 8.70
C SER A 186 -0.52 12.02 7.65
N LEU A 187 -1.06 13.16 8.10
CA LEU A 187 -1.55 14.23 7.23
C LEU A 187 -1.19 15.61 7.80
N GLU A 188 -1.21 16.64 6.94
CA GLU A 188 -1.26 18.04 7.36
C GLU A 188 -2.43 18.27 8.33
N SER A 189 -2.24 19.16 9.32
CA SER A 189 -3.14 19.27 10.47
C SER A 189 -4.60 19.52 10.09
N LYS A 190 -4.89 20.40 9.12
CA LYS A 190 -6.27 20.66 8.68
C LYS A 190 -6.84 19.46 7.93
N ALA A 191 -6.05 18.83 7.06
CA ALA A 191 -6.45 17.60 6.39
C ALA A 191 -6.73 16.47 7.40
N MET A 192 -5.97 16.37 8.49
CA MET A 192 -6.19 15.38 9.54
C MET A 192 -7.49 15.64 10.33
N GLU A 193 -7.84 16.91 10.56
CA GLU A 193 -9.12 17.27 11.17
C GLU A 193 -10.29 16.88 10.27
N ALA A 194 -10.25 17.24 8.99
CA ALA A 194 -11.29 16.87 8.02
C ALA A 194 -11.40 15.35 7.85
N PHE A 195 -10.26 14.63 7.80
CA PHE A 195 -10.23 13.17 7.72
C PHE A 195 -10.91 12.53 8.93
N ARG A 196 -10.65 13.03 10.15
CA ARG A 196 -11.28 12.53 11.36
C ARG A 196 -12.80 12.71 11.31
N ASP A 197 -13.26 13.87 10.84
CA ASP A 197 -14.69 14.16 10.74
C ASP A 197 -15.37 13.23 9.69
N HIS A 198 -14.72 13.01 8.54
CA HIS A 198 -15.18 12.04 7.55
C HIS A 198 -15.20 10.61 8.11
N TRP A 199 -14.15 10.19 8.82
CA TRP A 199 -14.06 8.87 9.44
C TRP A 199 -15.19 8.64 10.45
N GLN A 200 -15.46 9.61 11.33
CA GLN A 200 -16.53 9.52 12.32
C GLN A 200 -17.93 9.50 11.70
N SER A 201 -18.11 10.13 10.54
CA SER A 201 -19.39 10.15 9.83
C SER A 201 -19.82 8.80 9.25
N LEU A 202 -18.89 7.84 9.10
CA LEU A 202 -19.15 6.54 8.47
C LEU A 202 -20.02 5.60 9.29
N ALA A 203 -20.36 5.94 10.54
CA ALA A 203 -21.21 5.16 11.43
C ALA A 203 -20.85 3.64 11.43
N LEU A 204 -19.56 3.35 11.55
CA LEU A 204 -19.01 2.00 11.74
C LEU A 204 -18.99 1.62 13.22
#